data_AF-A0A1W1CQM2-F1
#
_entry.id   AF-A0A1W1CQM2-F1
#
_cell.length_a   1.000
_cell.length_b   1.000
_cell.length_c   1.000
_cell.angle_alpha   90.00
_cell.angle_beta   90.00
_cell.angle_gamma   90.00
#
_symmetry.space_group_name_H-M   'P 1'
#
loop_
_entity.id
_entity.type
_entity.pdbx_description
1 polymer ?
#
loop_
_entity_poly.entity_id
_entity_poly.type
_entity_poly.pdbx_seq_one_letter_code
_entity_poly.pdbx_strand_id
1 'polypeptide(L)'
;MQKLIDETEAKAYVFLKEFGFEEDEIVPIVAKGKRDLETTLKNLEQMLSRPEAYSHDQADSILHALKGLLAQMGNKEKAEETEALREHPDRQKMLAWLERSRL
;
A
#
# COMPACT_ATOMS: atom_id res chain seq x y z
N MET A 1 8.28 0.49 -6.44
CA MET A 1 7.17 -0.04 -5.67
C MET A 1 7.35 -1.54 -5.37
N GLN A 2 8.22 -2.26 -6.09
CA GLN A 2 8.44 -3.69 -5.90
C GLN A 2 8.86 -4.05 -4.47
N LYS A 3 9.80 -3.30 -3.88
CA LYS A 3 10.23 -3.53 -2.49
C LYS A 3 9.08 -3.51 -1.49
N LEU A 4 8.24 -2.48 -1.54
CA LEU A 4 7.08 -2.39 -0.64
C LEU A 4 6.14 -3.59 -0.83
N ILE A 5 5.91 -4.00 -2.08
CA ILE A 5 5.06 -5.14 -2.40
C ILE A 5 5.65 -6.43 -1.81
N ASP A 6 6.94 -6.70 -2.03
CA ASP A 6 7.60 -7.92 -1.58
C ASP A 6 7.72 -7.97 -0.04
N GLU A 7 8.06 -6.84 0.60
CA GLU A 7 8.07 -6.73 2.07
C GLU A 7 6.68 -6.97 2.66
N THR A 8 5.64 -6.41 2.03
CA THR A 8 4.27 -6.57 2.51
C THR A 8 3.76 -8.00 2.28
N GLU A 9 4.11 -8.63 1.16
CA GLU A 9 3.83 -10.05 0.90
C GLU A 9 4.45 -10.94 1.98
N ALA A 10 5.74 -10.75 2.28
CA ALA A 10 6.42 -11.53 3.31
C ALA A 10 5.78 -11.33 4.70
N LYS A 11 5.45 -10.08 5.06
CA LYS A 11 4.74 -9.76 6.32
C LYS A 11 3.34 -10.39 6.35
N ALA A 12 2.63 -10.45 5.23
CA ALA A 12 1.29 -11.03 5.14
C ALA A 12 1.28 -12.52 5.45
N TYR A 13 2.24 -13.28 4.89
CA TYR A 13 2.36 -14.71 5.18
C TYR A 13 2.60 -14.97 6.67
N VAL A 14 3.51 -14.20 7.30
CA VAL A 14 3.78 -14.32 8.74
C VAL A 14 2.54 -13.96 9.56
N PHE A 15 1.93 -12.82 9.26
CA PHE A 15 0.77 -12.30 9.98
C PHE A 15 -0.44 -13.25 9.93
N LEU A 16 -0.76 -13.80 8.75
CA LEU A 16 -1.90 -14.70 8.60
C LEU A 16 -1.63 -16.07 9.24
N LYS A 17 -0.39 -16.55 9.18
CA LYS A 17 0.00 -17.78 9.88
C LYS A 17 -0.11 -17.62 11.40
N GLU A 18 0.33 -16.49 11.94
CA GLU A 18 0.17 -16.17 13.37
C GLU A 18 -1.30 -16.00 13.77
N PHE A 19 -2.16 -15.59 12.84
CA PHE A 19 -3.61 -15.52 13.03
C PHE A 19 -4.29 -16.91 13.04
N GLY A 20 -3.60 -17.94 12.57
CA GLY A 20 -4.08 -19.33 12.58
C GLY A 20 -4.65 -19.84 11.27
N PHE A 21 -4.36 -19.17 10.14
CA PHE A 21 -4.69 -19.70 8.81
C PHE A 21 -3.71 -20.80 8.39
N GLU A 22 -4.23 -21.78 7.65
CA GLU A 22 -3.41 -22.82 7.02
C GLU A 22 -2.78 -22.29 5.71
N GLU A 23 -1.67 -22.90 5.28
CA GLU A 23 -0.88 -22.38 4.15
C GLU A 23 -1.68 -22.29 2.84
N ASP A 24 -2.55 -23.25 2.57
CA ASP A 24 -3.42 -23.30 1.40
C ASP A 24 -4.52 -22.21 1.42
N GLU A 25 -4.90 -21.74 2.60
CA GLU A 25 -5.80 -20.58 2.77
C GLU A 25 -5.06 -19.26 2.60
N ILE A 26 -3.79 -19.18 3.04
CA ILE A 26 -2.98 -17.95 2.99
C ILE A 26 -2.63 -17.56 1.56
N VAL A 27 -2.16 -18.51 0.73
CA VAL A 27 -1.69 -18.23 -0.64
C VAL A 27 -2.70 -17.40 -1.47
N PRO A 28 -3.99 -17.78 -1.59
CA PRO A 28 -4.95 -17.00 -2.37
C PRO A 28 -5.24 -15.62 -1.77
N ILE A 29 -5.23 -15.47 -0.44
CA ILE A 29 -5.42 -14.18 0.24
C ILE A 29 -4.27 -13.24 -0.07
N VAL A 30 -3.02 -13.71 0.10
CA VAL A 30 -1.82 -12.91 -0.16
C VAL A 30 -1.71 -12.57 -1.64
N ALA A 31 -1.99 -13.51 -2.54
CA ALA A 31 -1.97 -13.26 -3.97
C ALA A 31 -3.00 -12.19 -4.40
N LYS A 32 -4.20 -12.20 -3.80
CA LYS A 32 -5.20 -11.15 -4.04
C LYS A 32 -4.73 -9.81 -3.47
N GLY A 33 -4.29 -9.78 -2.21
CA GLY A 33 -3.81 -8.56 -1.56
C GLY A 33 -2.64 -7.91 -2.28
N LYS A 34 -1.70 -8.72 -2.81
CA LYS A 34 -0.60 -8.26 -3.66
C LYS A 34 -1.08 -7.54 -4.92
N ARG A 35 -2.04 -8.13 -5.66
CA ARG A 35 -2.61 -7.52 -6.86
C ARG A 35 -3.35 -6.22 -6.56
N ASP A 36 -4.13 -6.20 -5.48
CA ASP A 36 -4.88 -5.02 -5.05
C ASP A 36 -3.92 -3.89 -4.62
N LEU A 37 -2.87 -4.23 -3.88
CA LEU A 37 -1.81 -3.30 -3.49
C LEU A 37 -1.08 -2.73 -4.71
N GLU A 38 -0.67 -3.58 -5.65
CA GLU A 38 0.01 -3.16 -6.87
C GLU A 38 -0.87 -2.21 -7.71
N THR A 39 -2.15 -2.55 -7.88
CA THR A 39 -3.11 -1.72 -8.61
C THR A 39 -3.29 -0.36 -7.93
N THR A 40 -3.44 -0.35 -6.62
CA THR A 40 -3.66 0.89 -5.85
C THR A 40 -2.42 1.79 -5.87
N LEU A 41 -1.22 1.20 -5.77
CA LEU A 41 0.05 1.93 -5.90
C LEU A 41 0.23 2.53 -7.29
N LYS A 42 -0.13 1.79 -8.36
CA LYS A 42 -0.12 2.32 -9.74
C LYS A 42 -1.09 3.49 -9.91
N ASN A 43 -2.28 3.42 -9.32
CA ASN A 43 -3.23 4.53 -9.35
C ASN A 43 -2.66 5.78 -8.68
N LEU A 44 -2.01 5.62 -7.53
CA LEU A 44 -1.32 6.73 -6.84
C LEU A 44 -0.22 7.32 -7.73
N GLU A 45 0.65 6.49 -8.29
CA GLU A 45 1.75 6.91 -9.17
C GLU A 45 1.23 7.67 -10.40
N GLN A 46 0.19 7.14 -11.06
CA GLN A 46 -0.43 7.78 -12.23
C GLN A 46 -1.00 9.16 -11.91
N MET A 47 -1.77 9.28 -10.82
CA MET A 47 -2.34 10.56 -10.39
C MET A 47 -1.21 11.56 -10.05
N LEU A 48 -0.19 11.12 -9.33
CA LEU A 48 0.91 12.00 -8.95
C LEU A 48 1.80 12.39 -10.14
N SER A 49 1.92 11.56 -11.17
CA SER A 49 2.75 11.83 -12.35
C SER A 49 2.28 13.03 -13.19
N ARG A 50 1.02 13.44 -13.06
CA ARG A 50 0.39 14.50 -13.84
C ARG A 50 -0.11 15.62 -12.92
N PRO A 51 0.64 16.73 -12.75
CA PRO A 51 0.26 17.82 -11.85
C PRO A 51 -1.18 18.33 -12.07
N GLU A 52 -1.62 18.40 -13.32
CA GLU A 52 -2.95 18.84 -13.73
C GLU A 52 -4.08 17.85 -13.41
N ALA A 53 -3.76 16.58 -13.15
CA ALA A 53 -4.72 15.55 -12.77
C ALA A 53 -4.75 15.30 -11.25
N TYR A 54 -3.94 16.03 -10.48
CA TYR A 54 -3.89 15.86 -9.03
C TYR A 54 -5.19 16.34 -8.38
N SER A 55 -5.79 15.47 -7.58
CA SER A 55 -6.97 15.77 -6.77
C SER A 55 -6.71 15.32 -5.33
N HIS A 56 -6.94 16.22 -4.37
CA HIS A 56 -6.82 15.90 -2.95
C HIS A 56 -7.79 14.80 -2.52
N ASP A 57 -9.04 14.83 -3.00
CA ASP A 57 -10.05 13.82 -2.66
C ASP A 57 -9.67 12.44 -3.22
N GLN A 58 -9.15 12.40 -4.45
CA GLN A 58 -8.66 11.16 -5.04
C GLN A 58 -7.41 10.65 -4.30
N ALA A 59 -6.49 11.55 -3.93
CA ALA A 59 -5.32 11.20 -3.14
C ALA A 59 -5.71 10.59 -1.79
N ASP A 60 -6.64 11.22 -1.07
CA ASP A 60 -7.14 10.69 0.20
C ASP A 60 -7.79 9.31 0.03
N SER A 61 -8.63 9.13 -0.98
CA SER A 61 -9.28 7.86 -1.26
C SER A 61 -8.28 6.73 -1.57
N ILE A 62 -7.28 7.02 -2.41
CA ILE A 62 -6.23 6.06 -2.76
C ILE A 62 -5.37 5.73 -1.55
N LEU A 63 -4.96 6.72 -0.77
CA LEU A 63 -4.17 6.52 0.44
C LEU A 63 -4.98 5.76 1.51
N HIS A 64 -6.28 6.00 1.64
CA HIS A 64 -7.14 5.25 2.55
C HIS A 64 -7.18 3.76 2.17
N ALA A 65 -7.30 3.46 0.88
CA ALA A 65 -7.24 2.10 0.37
C ALA A 65 -5.88 1.45 0.63
N LEU A 66 -4.77 2.17 0.38
CA LEU A 66 -3.42 1.69 0.67
C LEU A 66 -3.23 1.37 2.16
N LYS A 67 -3.67 2.26 3.05
CA LYS A 67 -3.62 2.03 4.51
C LYS A 67 -4.34 0.73 4.86
N GLY A 68 -5.57 0.54 4.36
CA GLY A 68 -6.36 -0.65 4.62
C GLY A 68 -5.66 -1.93 4.16
N LEU A 69 -5.17 -1.94 2.92
CA LEU A 69 -4.46 -3.09 2.34
C LEU A 69 -3.17 -3.41 3.11
N LEU A 70 -2.35 -2.41 3.41
CA LEU A 70 -1.10 -2.60 4.16
C LEU A 70 -1.37 -3.14 5.57
N ALA A 71 -2.38 -2.61 6.27
CA ALA A 71 -2.75 -3.07 7.60
C ALA A 71 -3.30 -4.51 7.60
N GLN A 72 -4.18 -4.83 6.64
CA GLN A 72 -4.75 -6.18 6.47
C GLN A 72 -3.68 -7.22 6.12
N MET A 73 -2.63 -6.81 5.42
CA MET A 73 -1.47 -7.66 5.10
C MET A 73 -0.37 -7.61 6.17
N GLY A 74 -0.66 -7.10 7.38
CA GLY A 74 0.27 -7.12 8.51
C GLY A 74 1.38 -6.06 8.45
N ASN A 75 1.45 -5.21 7.42
CA ASN A 75 2.45 -4.15 7.31
C ASN A 75 1.99 -2.84 7.96
N LYS A 76 1.78 -2.88 9.28
CA LYS A 76 1.24 -1.77 10.08
C LYS A 76 2.06 -0.49 9.99
N GLU A 77 3.39 -0.61 9.99
CA GLU A 77 4.32 0.51 9.83
C GLU A 77 4.04 1.32 8.56
N LYS A 78 3.89 0.63 7.41
CA LYS A 78 3.58 1.31 6.14
C LYS A 78 2.15 1.81 6.07
N ALA A 79 1.22 1.17 6.78
CA ALA A 79 -0.13 1.68 6.94
C ALA A 79 -0.13 3.01 7.72
N GLU A 80 0.68 3.14 8.77
CA GLU A 80 0.85 4.37 9.55
C GLU A 80 1.53 5.47 8.73
N GLU A 81 2.57 5.15 7.97
CA GLU A 81 3.18 6.11 7.03
C GLU A 81 2.15 6.64 6.02
N THR A 82 1.31 5.75 5.51
CA THR A 82 0.22 6.12 4.59
C THR A 82 -0.81 7.03 5.27
N GLU A 83 -1.15 6.77 6.53
CA GLU A 83 -2.04 7.65 7.29
C GLU A 83 -1.45 9.05 7.50
N ALA A 84 -0.15 9.14 7.82
CA ALA A 84 0.52 10.43 7.97
C ALA A 84 0.50 11.25 6.66
N LEU A 85 0.56 10.59 5.50
CA LEU A 85 0.38 11.24 4.19
C LEU A 85 -1.06 11.73 3.96
N ARG A 86 -2.06 11.10 4.58
CA ARG A 86 -3.47 11.52 4.50
C ARG A 86 -3.77 12.71 5.40
N GLU A 87 -3.28 12.69 6.63
CA GLU A 87 -3.48 13.77 7.61
C GLU A 87 -2.79 15.07 7.17
N HIS A 88 -1.67 14.94 6.46
CA HIS A 88 -0.89 16.06 5.93
C HIS A 88 -0.61 15.88 4.43
N PRO A 89 -1.63 16.05 3.56
CA PRO A 89 -1.52 15.74 2.15
C PRO A 89 -0.59 16.71 1.44
N ASP A 90 0.58 16.19 1.07
CA ASP A 90 1.60 16.89 0.32
C ASP A 90 2.07 16.02 -0.86
N ARG A 91 1.86 16.53 -2.08
CA ARG A 91 2.19 15.81 -3.32
C ARG A 91 3.67 15.41 -3.38
N GLN A 92 4.59 16.26 -2.92
CA GLN A 92 6.02 15.97 -2.96
C GLN A 92 6.39 14.89 -1.94
N LYS A 93 5.80 14.91 -0.74
CA LYS A 93 5.99 13.83 0.25
C LYS A 93 5.46 12.50 -0.26
N MET A 94 4.32 12.49 -0.97
CA MET A 94 3.76 11.27 -1.56
C MET A 94 4.67 10.71 -2.68
N LEU A 95 5.21 11.57 -3.55
CA LEU A 95 6.18 11.17 -4.57
C LEU A 95 7.45 10.58 -3.94
N ALA A 96 8.02 11.27 -2.95
CA ALA A 96 9.21 10.79 -2.24
C ALA A 96 8.95 9.45 -1.53
N TRP A 97 7.73 9.24 -1.00
CA TRP A 97 7.34 7.97 -0.40
C TRP A 97 7.26 6.84 -1.44
N LEU A 98 6.69 7.09 -2.62
CA LEU A 98 6.66 6.11 -3.72
C LEU A 98 8.06 5.74 -4.22
N GLU A 99 8.97 6.71 -4.31
CA GLU A 99 10.36 6.48 -4.71
C GLU A 99 11.10 5.60 -3.71
N ARG A 100 10.99 5.88 -2.40
CA ARG A 100 11.56 5.01 -1.35
C ARG A 100 10.96 3.61 -1.36
N SER A 101 9.71 3.48 -1.76
CA SER A 101 9.02 2.19 -1.88
C SER A 101 9.48 1.40 -3.13
N ARG A 102 10.35 1.96 -3.97
CA ARG A 102 10.93 1.33 -5.16
C ARG A 102 12.35 0.80 -4.96
N LEU A 103 13.12 1.38 -4.05
CA LEU A 103 14.53 1.08 -3.79
C LEU A 103 14.70 0.16 -2.58
#